data_AF-A0A2V5WAU6-F1
#
_entry.id   AF-A0A2V5WAU6-F1
#
_cell.length_a   1.000
_cell.length_b   1.000
_cell.length_c   1.000
_cell.angle_alpha   90.00
_cell.angle_beta   90.00
_cell.angle_gamma   90.00
#
_symmetry.space_group_name_H-M   'P 1'
#
loop_
_entity.id
_entity.type
_entity.pdbx_description
1 polymer ?
#
loop_
_entity_poly.entity_id
_entity_poly.type
_entity_poly.pdbx_seq_one_letter_code
_entity_poly.pdbx_strand_id
1 'polypeptide(L)'
;MKDFPVRSPATKLGGLVHFGRMLDKIRLQARGELPADYQPNLGRGFDAKCCAFLHLDYAEVVKRVNEGANDDAMVEWAFTSGRRPSDDEITMWNEFMRKFGWRDHA
;
A
#
# COMPACT_ATOMS: atom_id res chain seq x y z
N MET A 1 7.41 -18.21 -15.69
CA MET A 1 7.80 -17.11 -14.78
C MET A 1 7.45 -17.54 -13.37
N LYS A 2 8.33 -17.37 -12.37
CA LYS A 2 7.89 -17.49 -10.97
C LYS A 2 6.90 -16.36 -10.71
N ASP A 3 5.73 -16.67 -10.17
CA ASP A 3 4.83 -15.63 -9.69
C ASP A 3 5.58 -14.75 -8.69
N PHE A 4 5.50 -13.45 -8.91
CA PHE A 4 6.13 -12.47 -8.03
C PHE A 4 5.36 -12.47 -6.69
N PRO A 5 6.03 -12.46 -5.52
CA PRO A 5 5.39 -12.79 -4.25
C PRO A 5 4.45 -11.71 -3.70
N VAL A 6 4.28 -10.59 -4.41
CA VAL A 6 3.34 -9.51 -4.08
C VAL A 6 2.44 -9.22 -5.28
N ARG A 7 1.17 -8.88 -5.02
CA ARG A 7 0.20 -8.55 -6.08
C ARG A 7 0.66 -7.40 -6.96
N SER A 8 0.13 -7.33 -8.18
CA SER A 8 0.40 -6.23 -9.12
C SER A 8 0.15 -4.86 -8.46
N PRO A 9 0.96 -3.83 -8.77
CA PRO A 9 0.69 -2.47 -8.28
C PRO A 9 -0.68 -1.94 -8.73
N ALA A 10 -1.24 -2.44 -9.83
CA ALA A 10 -2.55 -2.06 -10.36
C ALA A 10 -3.72 -2.84 -9.72
N THR A 11 -3.46 -3.92 -8.97
CA THR A 11 -4.51 -4.64 -8.25
C THR A 11 -5.11 -3.74 -7.18
N LYS A 12 -6.42 -3.52 -7.26
CA LYS A 12 -7.15 -2.67 -6.31
C LYS A 12 -7.51 -3.45 -5.06
N LEU A 13 -7.44 -2.78 -3.92
CA LEU A 13 -7.98 -3.24 -2.64
C LEU A 13 -8.74 -2.07 -2.01
N GLY A 14 -10.01 -2.25 -1.67
CA GLY A 14 -10.86 -1.12 -1.23
C GLY A 14 -10.98 -0.01 -2.27
N GLY A 15 -10.93 -0.35 -3.57
CA GLY A 15 -10.92 0.62 -4.67
C GLY A 15 -9.55 1.28 -4.95
N LEU A 16 -8.57 1.13 -4.07
CA LEU A 16 -7.26 1.77 -4.15
C LEU A 16 -6.21 0.85 -4.75
N VAL A 17 -5.50 1.35 -5.76
CA VAL A 17 -4.25 0.71 -6.21
C VAL A 17 -3.15 0.88 -5.17
N HIS A 18 -2.13 0.03 -5.25
CA HIS A 18 -0.97 -0.01 -4.35
C HIS A 18 -1.23 -0.42 -2.88
N PHE A 19 -2.37 -0.09 -2.29
CA PHE A 19 -2.63 -0.38 -0.87
C PHE A 19 -2.42 -1.86 -0.53
N GLY A 20 -3.09 -2.77 -1.25
CA GLY A 20 -2.89 -4.22 -1.03
C GLY A 20 -1.46 -4.70 -1.30
N ARG A 21 -0.76 -4.10 -2.26
CA ARG A 21 0.65 -4.43 -2.54
C ARG A 21 1.55 -4.03 -1.37
N MET A 22 1.30 -2.89 -0.73
CA MET A 22 2.01 -2.47 0.48
C MET A 22 1.80 -3.49 1.61
N LEU A 23 0.56 -3.97 1.82
CA LEU A 23 0.27 -5.01 2.82
C LEU A 23 1.03 -6.31 2.54
N ASP A 24 1.08 -6.77 1.29
CA ASP A 24 1.83 -7.98 0.92
C ASP A 24 3.32 -7.83 1.21
N LYS A 25 3.91 -6.66 0.93
CA LYS A 25 5.33 -6.40 1.25
C LYS A 25 5.59 -6.49 2.75
N ILE A 26 4.70 -5.92 3.57
CA ILE A 26 4.82 -5.98 5.04
C ILE A 26 4.73 -7.44 5.52
N ARG A 27 3.76 -8.21 5.00
CA ARG A 27 3.61 -9.63 5.33
C ARG A 27 4.85 -10.45 4.96
N LEU A 28 5.43 -10.21 3.79
CA LEU A 28 6.68 -10.85 3.38
C LEU A 28 7.87 -10.43 4.24
N GLN A 29 7.95 -9.15 4.61
CA GLN A 29 9.00 -8.66 5.49
C GLN A 29 8.95 -9.36 6.85
N ALA A 30 7.75 -9.54 7.42
CA ALA A 30 7.55 -10.23 8.69
C ALA A 30 8.02 -11.70 8.65
N ARG A 31 7.97 -12.34 7.47
CA ARG A 31 8.46 -13.71 7.25
C ARG A 31 9.93 -13.79 6.81
N GLY A 32 10.60 -12.65 6.60
CA GLY A 32 11.96 -12.62 6.04
C GLY A 32 12.04 -13.03 4.56
N GLU A 33 10.91 -12.98 3.84
CA GLU A 33 10.78 -13.42 2.44
C GLU A 33 10.72 -12.26 1.44
N LEU A 34 10.77 -11.01 1.91
CA LEU A 34 10.74 -9.84 1.02
C LEU A 34 12.05 -9.76 0.21
N PRO A 35 11.99 -9.72 -1.13
CA PRO A 35 13.21 -9.60 -1.95
C PRO A 35 14.06 -8.39 -1.57
N ALA A 36 15.39 -8.54 -1.59
CA ALA A 36 16.34 -7.54 -1.11
C ALA A 36 16.13 -6.15 -1.74
N ASP A 37 15.83 -6.09 -3.04
CA ASP A 37 15.61 -4.82 -3.77
C ASP A 37 14.42 -4.00 -3.25
N TYR A 38 13.49 -4.62 -2.53
CA TYR A 38 12.31 -3.97 -1.98
C TYR A 38 12.53 -3.43 -0.56
N GLN A 39 13.44 -4.03 0.20
CA GLN A 39 13.66 -3.70 1.61
C GLN A 39 14.07 -2.24 1.84
N PRO A 40 14.98 -1.62 1.05
CA PRO A 40 15.37 -0.21 1.26
C PRO A 40 14.22 0.79 1.11
N ASN A 41 13.21 0.44 0.31
CA ASN A 41 12.09 1.30 -0.03
C ASN A 41 10.81 0.96 0.74
N LEU A 42 10.86 -0.01 1.66
CA LEU A 42 9.71 -0.40 2.45
C LEU A 42 9.26 0.76 3.36
N GLY A 43 7.99 1.16 3.23
CA GLY A 43 7.46 2.34 3.94
C GLY A 43 7.90 3.69 3.34
N ARG A 44 8.61 3.68 2.21
CA ARG A 44 9.02 4.88 1.46
C ARG A 44 8.34 4.91 0.09
N GLY A 45 8.60 5.96 -0.68
CA GLY A 45 8.08 6.10 -2.04
C GLY A 45 6.56 5.98 -2.07
N PHE A 46 6.03 5.00 -2.81
CA PHE A 46 4.59 4.77 -2.92
C PHE A 46 3.92 4.27 -1.63
N ASP A 47 4.64 3.55 -0.75
CA ASP A 47 4.08 3.15 0.54
C ASP A 47 3.79 4.40 1.38
N ALA A 48 4.77 5.31 1.48
CA ALA A 48 4.62 6.60 2.17
C ALA A 48 3.51 7.48 1.56
N LYS A 49 3.40 7.53 0.22
CA LYS A 49 2.32 8.28 -0.45
C LYS A 49 0.95 7.68 -0.17
N CYS A 50 0.83 6.36 -0.14
CA CYS A 50 -0.42 5.68 0.15
C CYS A 50 -0.87 5.95 1.60
N CYS A 51 0.07 5.86 2.56
CA CYS A 51 -0.17 6.26 3.94
C CYS A 51 -0.57 7.74 4.05
N ALA A 52 0.14 8.65 3.38
CA ALA A 52 -0.19 10.07 3.37
C ALA A 52 -1.57 10.34 2.76
N PHE A 53 -1.92 9.69 1.66
CA PHE A 53 -3.25 9.80 1.06
C PHE A 53 -4.35 9.32 2.01
N LEU A 54 -4.10 8.27 2.79
CA LEU A 54 -5.05 7.71 3.75
C LEU A 54 -4.98 8.32 5.17
N HIS A 55 -4.11 9.30 5.41
CA HIS A 55 -3.84 9.86 6.75
C HIS A 55 -3.45 8.79 7.79
N LEU A 56 -2.61 7.83 7.39
CA LEU A 56 -2.15 6.74 8.24
C LEU A 56 -0.67 6.90 8.61
N ASP A 57 -0.32 6.45 9.81
CA ASP A 57 1.06 6.16 10.18
C ASP A 57 1.46 4.77 9.65
N TYR A 58 2.55 4.71 8.89
CA TYR A 58 3.08 3.45 8.36
C TYR A 58 3.41 2.44 9.46
N ALA A 59 3.91 2.88 10.63
CA ALA A 59 4.22 2.00 11.74
C ALA A 59 2.97 1.29 12.28
N GLU A 60 1.84 1.99 12.34
CA GLU A 60 0.55 1.43 12.76
C GLU A 60 -0.03 0.47 11.71
N VAL A 61 0.18 0.75 10.41
CA VAL A 61 -0.14 -0.20 9.33
C VAL A 61 0.65 -1.49 9.54
N VAL A 62 1.96 -1.40 9.74
CA VAL A 62 2.85 -2.56 9.95
C VAL A 62 2.39 -3.38 11.15
N LYS A 63 2.12 -2.72 12.28
CA LYS A 63 1.64 -3.37 13.49
C LYS A 63 0.38 -4.20 13.23
N ARG A 64 -0.65 -3.60 12.61
CA ARG A 64 -1.92 -4.30 12.35
C ARG A 64 -1.78 -5.45 11.37
N VAL A 65 -0.96 -5.28 10.32
CA VAL A 65 -0.68 -6.39 9.40
C VAL A 65 -0.01 -7.56 10.14
N ASN A 66 0.93 -7.27 11.04
CA ASN A 66 1.64 -8.28 11.82
C ASN A 66 0.77 -8.93 12.91
N GLU A 67 -0.28 -8.25 13.37
CA GLU A 67 -1.32 -8.81 14.24
C GLU A 67 -2.26 -9.79 13.48
N GLY A 68 -2.08 -9.95 12.16
CA GLY A 68 -2.81 -10.93 11.36
C GLY A 68 -4.06 -10.37 10.66
N ALA A 69 -4.20 -9.04 10.57
CA ALA A 69 -5.33 -8.43 9.86
C ALA A 69 -5.35 -8.84 8.37
N ASN A 70 -6.49 -9.35 7.93
CA ASN A 70 -6.74 -9.65 6.52
C ASN A 70 -7.01 -8.38 5.72
N ASP A 71 -7.14 -8.53 4.40
CA ASP A 71 -7.30 -7.40 3.47
C ASP A 71 -8.55 -6.55 3.75
N ASP A 72 -9.70 -7.18 3.98
CA ASP A 72 -10.96 -6.48 4.24
C ASP A 72 -10.91 -5.71 5.57
N ALA A 73 -10.34 -6.34 6.61
CA ALA A 73 -10.11 -5.71 7.89
C ALA A 73 -9.18 -4.50 7.79
N MET A 74 -8.12 -4.60 6.98
CA MET A 74 -7.19 -3.49 6.75
C MET A 74 -7.83 -2.33 5.98
N VAL A 75 -8.70 -2.61 5.00
CA VAL A 75 -9.45 -1.58 4.28
C VAL A 75 -10.39 -0.84 5.23
N GLU A 76 -11.20 -1.57 5.98
CA GLU A 76 -12.17 -0.95 6.89
C GLU A 76 -11.46 -0.16 8.00
N TRP A 77 -10.36 -0.71 8.53
CA TRP A 77 -9.54 0.01 9.49
C TRP A 77 -8.94 1.30 8.91
N ALA A 78 -8.37 1.24 7.70
CA ALA A 78 -7.77 2.40 7.05
C ALA A 78 -8.79 3.53 6.86
N PHE A 79 -10.01 3.17 6.44
CA PHE A 79 -11.09 4.13 6.19
C PHE A 79 -11.73 4.71 7.46
N THR A 80 -11.62 4.02 8.58
CA THR A 80 -12.17 4.47 9.87
C THR A 80 -11.15 5.20 10.72
N SER A 81 -9.88 4.79 10.72
CA SER A 81 -8.84 5.38 11.57
C SER A 81 -8.02 6.49 10.91
N GLY A 82 -8.00 6.53 9.57
CA GLY A 82 -7.34 7.58 8.81
C GLY A 82 -8.35 8.51 8.16
N ARG A 83 -8.77 8.16 6.95
CA ARG A 83 -9.89 8.79 6.23
C ARG A 83 -10.51 7.82 5.23
N ARG A 84 -11.79 8.05 4.92
CA ARG A 84 -12.48 7.40 3.80
C ARG A 84 -12.53 8.37 2.61
N PRO A 85 -11.69 8.19 1.57
CA PRO A 85 -11.73 9.07 0.41
C PRO A 85 -13.04 8.90 -0.36
N SER A 86 -13.49 9.97 -1.03
CA SER A 86 -14.63 9.87 -1.96
C SER A 86 -14.27 9.10 -3.24
N ASP A 87 -15.26 8.70 -4.02
CA ASP A 87 -15.04 8.01 -5.30
C ASP A 87 -14.17 8.84 -6.28
N ASP A 88 -14.34 10.16 -6.29
CA ASP A 88 -13.54 11.08 -7.08
C ASP A 88 -12.08 11.11 -6.60
N GLU A 89 -11.86 11.14 -5.28
CA GLU A 89 -10.51 11.10 -4.70
C GLU A 89 -9.82 9.75 -4.96
N ILE A 90 -10.55 8.64 -4.87
CA ILE A 90 -10.06 7.31 -5.24
C ILE A 90 -9.68 7.28 -6.72
N THR A 91 -10.51 7.87 -7.59
CA THR A 91 -10.23 7.98 -9.02
C THR A 91 -8.96 8.79 -9.29
N MET A 92 -8.82 9.96 -8.67
CA MET A 92 -7.62 10.79 -8.79
C MET A 92 -6.37 10.07 -8.26
N TRP A 93 -6.45 9.40 -7.12
CA TRP A 93 -5.36 8.59 -6.57
C TRP A 93 -4.93 7.49 -7.54
N ASN A 94 -5.88 6.74 -8.07
CA ASN A 94 -5.61 5.64 -8.99
C ASN A 94 -4.97 6.15 -10.30
N GLU A 95 -5.45 7.27 -10.83
CA GLU A 95 -4.90 7.89 -12.04
C GLU A 95 -3.50 8.48 -11.81
N PHE A 96 -3.29 9.11 -10.65
CA PHE A 96 -1.97 9.56 -10.20
C PHE A 96 -1.01 8.39 -10.18
N MET A 97 -1.32 7.33 -9.42
CA MET A 97 -0.46 6.15 -9.28
C MET A 97 -0.19 5.42 -10.60
N ARG A 98 -1.12 5.45 -11.56
CA ARG A 98 -0.93 4.84 -12.89
C ARG A 98 0.06 5.61 -13.76
N LYS A 99 0.08 6.95 -13.64
CA LYS A 99 0.87 7.84 -14.49
C LYS A 99 2.18 8.28 -13.85
N PHE A 100 2.27 8.16 -12.52
CA PHE A 100 3.39 8.66 -11.75
C PHE A 100 4.70 8.00 -12.16
N GLY A 101 5.59 8.78 -12.75
CA GLY A 101 6.79 8.33 -13.42
C GLY A 101 8.07 8.99 -12.92
N TRP A 102 9.15 8.73 -13.66
CA TRP A 102 10.47 9.27 -13.36
C TRP A 102 10.49 10.79 -13.58
N ARG A 103 10.94 11.54 -12.57
CA ARG A 103 11.04 13.02 -12.50
C ARG A 103 9.75 13.79 -12.25
N ASP A 104 8.64 13.13 -11.92
CA ASP A 104 7.42 13.83 -11.47
C ASP A 104 7.54 14.45 -10.05
N HIS A 105 8.72 14.32 -9.42
CA HIS A 105 9.11 14.97 -8.17
C HIS A 105 10.25 15.99 -8.34
N ALA A 106 10.78 16.14 -9.55
CA ALA A 106 11.91 17.02 -9.83
C ALA A 106 11.46 18.43 -10.21
#